data_AF-A0A955CJL2-F1
#
_entry.id   AF-A0A955CJL2-F1
#
_cell.length_a   1.000
_cell.length_b   1.000
_cell.length_c   1.000
_cell.angle_alpha   90.00
_cell.angle_beta   90.00
_cell.angle_gamma   90.00
#
_symmetry.space_group_name_H-M   'P 1'
#
loop_
_entity.id
_entity.type
_entity.pdbx_description
1 polymer ?
#
loop_
_entity_poly.entity_id
_entity_poly.type
_entity_poly.pdbx_seq_one_letter_code
_entity_poly.pdbx_strand_id
1 'polypeptide(L)'
;MYTIVVKVGGSLLGRANGVARLRGWLADQLAHRSGRWVLVAGGGPWVDLVRQAHEQLGLSEDASHWLAIRAMTVTARVLAASVPGGRLMETVESPERWWGDNVGDTAAGQFTILDCEGYLQHFDQTFPDGPLPCNWRVTSDSIAARITRVLRADELILLKSASADTDDWDVLAGCGYVDEYFPREAAAIPSVRVVCL
;
A
#
# COMPACT_ATOMS: atom_id res chain seq x y z
N MET A 1 16.71 8.60 -10.05
CA MET A 1 16.18 7.24 -10.31
C MET A 1 14.71 7.29 -9.99
N TYR A 2 13.85 6.90 -10.93
CA TYR A 2 12.40 7.04 -10.78
C TYR A 2 11.87 6.04 -9.74
N THR A 3 11.03 6.47 -8.80
CA THR A 3 10.48 5.63 -7.73
C THR A 3 8.96 5.57 -7.81
N ILE A 4 8.42 4.36 -7.76
CA ILE A 4 7.00 4.06 -7.87
C ILE A 4 6.56 3.32 -6.63
N VAL A 5 5.49 3.80 -6.01
CA VAL A 5 4.76 3.05 -5.00
C VAL A 5 3.55 2.41 -5.66
N VAL A 6 3.35 1.12 -5.43
CA VAL A 6 2.21 0.35 -5.95
C VAL A 6 1.43 -0.20 -4.79
N LYS A 7 0.22 0.32 -4.57
CA LYS A 7 -0.71 -0.27 -3.61
C LYS A 7 -1.44 -1.44 -4.25
N VAL A 8 -1.28 -2.63 -3.69
CA VAL A 8 -1.98 -3.85 -4.14
C VAL A 8 -3.25 -4.02 -3.32
N GLY A 9 -4.42 -3.84 -3.94
CA GLY A 9 -5.71 -4.04 -3.28
C GLY A 9 -5.83 -5.43 -2.66
N GLY A 10 -6.18 -5.52 -1.39
CA GLY A 10 -6.18 -6.80 -0.67
C GLY A 10 -7.16 -7.84 -1.23
N SER A 11 -8.27 -7.39 -1.83
CA SER A 11 -9.19 -8.29 -2.53
C SER A 11 -8.62 -8.88 -3.81
N LEU A 12 -7.61 -8.23 -4.44
CA LEU A 12 -7.00 -8.70 -5.69
C LEU A 12 -6.39 -10.10 -5.51
N LEU A 13 -5.70 -10.35 -4.41
CA LEU A 13 -5.05 -11.64 -4.15
C LEU A 13 -6.04 -12.78 -3.92
N GLY A 14 -7.27 -12.47 -3.50
CA GLY A 14 -8.34 -13.45 -3.27
C GLY A 14 -9.21 -13.76 -4.51
N ARG A 15 -9.07 -13.00 -5.61
CA ARG A 15 -9.88 -13.23 -6.82
C ARG A 15 -9.29 -14.33 -7.69
N ALA A 16 -10.14 -14.98 -8.48
CA ALA A 16 -9.72 -15.95 -9.49
C ALA A 16 -8.67 -15.31 -10.43
N ASN A 17 -7.52 -15.99 -10.58
CA ASN A 17 -6.37 -15.51 -11.35
C ASN A 17 -5.75 -14.18 -10.89
N GLY A 18 -6.11 -13.66 -9.71
CA GLY A 18 -5.63 -12.34 -9.24
C GLY A 18 -4.11 -12.24 -9.14
N VAL A 19 -3.46 -13.26 -8.57
CA VAL A 19 -1.99 -13.35 -8.51
C VAL A 19 -1.37 -13.42 -9.92
N ALA A 20 -1.98 -14.16 -10.85
CA ALA A 20 -1.47 -14.26 -12.22
C ALA A 20 -1.59 -12.92 -12.96
N ARG A 21 -2.71 -12.21 -12.81
CA ARG A 21 -2.92 -10.87 -13.38
C ARG A 21 -1.93 -9.86 -12.81
N LEU A 22 -1.71 -9.88 -11.49
CA LEU A 22 -0.71 -9.05 -10.83
C LEU A 22 0.70 -9.32 -11.39
N ARG A 23 1.11 -10.58 -11.49
CA ARG A 23 2.42 -10.96 -12.06
C ARG A 23 2.58 -10.49 -13.50
N GLY A 24 1.56 -10.70 -14.34
CA GLY A 24 1.57 -10.26 -15.73
C GLY A 24 1.69 -8.74 -15.85
N TRP A 25 0.93 -8.00 -15.04
CA TRP A 25 1.02 -6.54 -15.01
C TRP A 25 2.41 -6.07 -14.56
N LEU A 26 2.95 -6.62 -13.46
CA LEU A 26 4.29 -6.26 -12.99
C LEU A 26 5.37 -6.54 -14.03
N ALA A 27 5.31 -7.69 -14.70
CA ALA A 27 6.27 -8.04 -15.76
C ALA A 27 6.19 -7.09 -16.96
N ASP A 28 4.98 -6.72 -17.39
CA ASP A 28 4.75 -5.73 -18.44
C ASP A 28 5.35 -4.36 -18.05
N GLN A 29 5.13 -3.90 -16.82
CA GLN A 29 5.68 -2.63 -16.38
C GLN A 29 7.22 -2.62 -16.36
N LEU A 30 7.86 -3.70 -15.90
CA LEU A 30 9.32 -3.82 -15.91
C LEU A 30 9.92 -3.80 -17.32
N ALA A 31 9.19 -4.29 -18.33
CA ALA A 31 9.65 -4.26 -19.72
C ALA A 31 9.74 -2.84 -20.29
N HIS A 32 8.93 -1.91 -19.77
CA HIS A 32 8.83 -0.56 -20.30
C HIS A 32 9.46 0.50 -19.40
N ARG A 33 9.79 0.16 -18.14
CA ARG A 33 10.20 1.14 -17.15
C ARG A 33 11.18 0.61 -16.12
N SER A 34 12.37 1.20 -16.11
CA SER A 34 13.33 1.02 -15.03
C SER A 34 13.09 2.03 -13.91
N GLY A 35 13.26 1.59 -12.68
CA GLY A 35 13.07 2.41 -11.48
C GLY A 35 13.11 1.59 -10.20
N ARG A 36 12.67 2.19 -9.11
CA ARG A 36 12.48 1.52 -7.81
C ARG A 36 11.01 1.25 -7.61
N TRP A 37 10.67 0.01 -7.31
CA TRP A 37 9.28 -0.41 -7.16
C TRP A 37 9.03 -0.87 -5.74
N VAL A 38 8.18 -0.12 -5.03
CA VAL A 38 7.77 -0.41 -3.66
C VAL A 38 6.30 -0.80 -3.66
N LEU A 39 6.02 -2.03 -3.30
CA LEU A 39 4.67 -2.57 -3.21
C LEU A 39 4.17 -2.46 -1.77
N VAL A 40 2.96 -1.95 -1.62
CA VAL A 40 2.24 -1.85 -0.35
C VAL A 40 1.03 -2.76 -0.42
N ALA A 41 0.93 -3.72 0.49
CA ALA A 41 -0.20 -4.63 0.55
C ALA A 41 -1.44 -3.98 1.18
N GLY A 42 -2.61 -4.24 0.62
CA GLY A 42 -3.89 -3.98 1.27
C GLY A 42 -4.23 -5.00 2.36
N GLY A 43 -5.43 -4.88 2.93
CA GLY A 43 -5.86 -5.71 4.06
C GLY A 43 -6.33 -7.14 3.74
N GLY A 44 -7.04 -7.31 2.62
CA GLY A 44 -7.60 -8.60 2.21
C GLY A 44 -8.58 -9.19 3.24
N PRO A 45 -8.95 -10.48 3.11
CA PRO A 45 -9.86 -11.14 4.05
C PRO A 45 -9.38 -11.16 5.50
N TRP A 46 -8.08 -10.99 5.76
CA TRP A 46 -7.52 -10.89 7.11
C TRP A 46 -8.00 -9.62 7.83
N VAL A 47 -8.05 -8.47 7.13
CA VAL A 47 -8.61 -7.24 7.69
C VAL A 47 -10.13 -7.30 7.79
N ASP A 48 -10.80 -8.02 6.88
CA ASP A 48 -12.25 -8.23 6.98
C ASP A 48 -12.62 -8.99 8.26
N LEU A 49 -11.81 -9.95 8.70
CA LEU A 49 -11.97 -10.61 10.00
C LEU A 49 -11.79 -9.64 11.18
N VAL A 50 -10.86 -8.68 11.08
CA VAL A 50 -10.68 -7.64 12.10
C VAL A 50 -11.89 -6.73 12.18
N ARG A 51 -12.50 -6.36 11.03
CA ARG A 51 -13.76 -5.59 11.03
C ARG A 51 -14.90 -6.35 11.71
N GLN A 52 -15.04 -7.64 11.42
CA GLN A 52 -16.04 -8.48 12.09
C GLN A 52 -15.81 -8.53 13.60
N ALA A 53 -14.55 -8.69 14.03
CA ALA A 53 -14.20 -8.70 15.45
C ALA A 53 -14.45 -7.33 16.12
N HIS A 54 -14.20 -6.22 15.42
CA HIS A 54 -14.51 -4.88 15.90
C HIS A 54 -15.99 -4.74 16.26
N GLU A 55 -16.88 -5.13 15.34
CA GLU A 55 -18.33 -5.07 15.52
C GLU A 55 -18.83 -6.04 16.59
N GLN A 56 -18.35 -7.29 16.57
CA GLN A 56 -18.88 -8.36 17.43
C GLN A 56 -18.37 -8.29 18.87
N LEU A 57 -17.13 -7.84 19.06
CA LEU A 57 -16.48 -7.78 20.38
C LEU A 57 -16.47 -6.37 20.96
N GLY A 58 -16.88 -5.35 20.20
CA GLY A 58 -16.84 -3.95 20.63
C GLY A 58 -15.42 -3.43 20.85
N LEU A 59 -14.49 -3.80 19.98
CA LEU A 59 -13.10 -3.33 20.07
C LEU A 59 -13.05 -1.81 19.84
N SER A 60 -12.10 -1.13 20.48
CA SER A 60 -11.86 0.29 20.18
C SER A 60 -11.35 0.50 18.76
N GLU A 61 -11.60 1.67 18.19
CA GLU A 61 -11.05 2.09 16.88
C GLU A 61 -9.53 1.88 16.81
N ASP A 62 -8.81 2.33 17.84
CA ASP A 62 -7.35 2.22 17.91
C ASP A 62 -6.87 0.76 17.89
N ALA A 63 -7.47 -0.10 18.73
CA ALA A 63 -7.11 -1.52 18.78
C ALA A 63 -7.42 -2.21 17.45
N SER A 64 -8.58 -1.94 16.86
CA SER A 64 -8.99 -2.48 15.57
C SER A 64 -8.10 -2.02 14.43
N HIS A 65 -7.69 -0.75 14.44
CA HIS A 65 -6.81 -0.19 13.42
C HIS A 65 -5.43 -0.85 13.44
N TRP A 66 -4.83 -1.01 14.62
CA TRP A 66 -3.54 -1.70 14.75
C TRP A 66 -3.62 -3.20 14.44
N LEU A 67 -4.72 -3.88 14.79
CA LEU A 67 -4.95 -5.26 14.36
C LEU A 67 -5.10 -5.37 12.84
N ALA A 68 -5.74 -4.39 12.19
CA ALA A 68 -5.86 -4.34 10.74
C ALA A 68 -4.50 -4.12 10.07
N ILE A 69 -3.66 -3.24 10.61
CA ILE A 69 -2.28 -3.04 10.13
C ILE A 69 -1.47 -4.34 10.27
N ARG A 70 -1.55 -5.03 11.41
CA ARG A 70 -0.88 -6.32 11.61
C ARG A 70 -1.40 -7.40 10.66
N ALA A 71 -2.69 -7.39 10.32
CA ALA A 71 -3.26 -8.25 9.29
C ALA A 71 -2.73 -7.90 7.88
N MET A 72 -2.46 -6.62 7.58
CA MET A 72 -1.79 -6.23 6.34
C MET A 72 -0.37 -6.82 6.23
N THR A 73 0.36 -6.99 7.33
CA THR A 73 1.65 -7.71 7.34
C THR A 73 1.52 -9.14 6.81
N VAL A 74 0.44 -9.85 7.17
CA VAL A 74 0.16 -11.18 6.61
C VAL A 74 -0.01 -11.10 5.09
N THR A 75 -0.77 -10.10 4.62
CA THR A 75 -0.98 -9.88 3.18
C THR A 75 0.33 -9.51 2.47
N ALA A 76 1.21 -8.72 3.09
CA ALA A 76 2.53 -8.38 2.58
C ALA A 76 3.43 -9.62 2.43
N ARG A 77 3.42 -10.54 3.40
CA ARG A 77 4.13 -11.82 3.30
C ARG A 77 3.59 -12.70 2.18
N VAL A 78 2.27 -12.80 2.04
CA VAL A 78 1.64 -13.53 0.93
C VAL A 78 2.04 -12.92 -0.41
N LEU A 79 2.04 -11.58 -0.51
CA LEU A 79 2.46 -10.87 -1.71
C LEU A 79 3.92 -11.15 -2.06
N ALA A 80 4.83 -11.08 -1.08
CA ALA A 80 6.25 -11.38 -1.28
C ALA A 80 6.49 -12.82 -1.75
N ALA A 81 5.77 -13.79 -1.18
CA ALA A 81 5.83 -15.19 -1.64
C ALA A 81 5.22 -15.38 -3.04
N SER A 82 4.31 -14.50 -3.44
CA SER A 82 3.58 -14.59 -4.71
C SER A 82 4.26 -13.83 -5.85
N VAL A 83 5.09 -12.81 -5.60
CA VAL A 83 5.71 -12.01 -6.67
C VAL A 83 7.14 -12.50 -6.93
N PRO A 84 7.49 -12.93 -8.15
CA PRO A 84 8.87 -13.24 -8.50
C PRO A 84 9.78 -12.03 -8.26
N GLY A 85 10.91 -12.23 -7.56
CA GLY A 85 11.80 -11.13 -7.17
C GLY A 85 11.27 -10.26 -6.03
N GLY A 86 10.14 -10.61 -5.43
CA GLY A 86 9.56 -9.93 -4.28
C GLY A 86 10.39 -10.13 -3.02
N ARG A 87 10.83 -9.03 -2.41
CA ARG A 87 11.57 -9.00 -1.16
C ARG A 87 10.78 -8.26 -0.11
N LEU A 88 10.35 -8.97 0.94
CA LEU A 88 9.70 -8.35 2.08
C LEU A 88 10.72 -7.50 2.86
N MET A 89 10.29 -6.31 3.23
CA MET A 89 11.04 -5.34 4.02
C MET A 89 10.21 -5.01 5.25
N GLU A 90 10.60 -5.59 6.39
CA GLU A 90 9.79 -5.55 7.61
C GLU A 90 10.01 -4.25 8.40
N THR A 91 11.25 -3.78 8.52
CA THR A 91 11.61 -2.38 8.86
C THR A 91 13.12 -2.16 8.71
N VAL A 92 13.55 -0.91 8.50
CA VAL A 92 14.94 -0.45 8.70
C VAL A 92 14.93 0.63 9.75
N GLU A 93 16.00 0.72 10.53
CA GLU A 93 16.19 1.67 11.64
C GLU A 93 16.08 3.16 11.23
N SER A 94 16.12 3.52 9.93
CA SER A 94 15.87 4.90 9.48
C SER A 94 15.37 5.01 8.02
N PRO A 95 14.58 6.05 7.65
CA PRO A 95 14.07 6.23 6.29
C PRO A 95 15.17 6.57 5.29
N GLU A 96 16.27 7.21 5.72
CA GLU A 96 17.40 7.51 4.85
C GLU A 96 18.13 6.22 4.42
N ARG A 97 18.14 5.20 5.29
CA ARG A 97 18.67 3.86 4.99
C ARG A 97 17.71 3.01 4.14
N TRP A 98 16.47 3.44 3.94
CA TRP A 98 15.58 2.78 2.96
C TRP A 98 16.15 2.93 1.55
N TRP A 99 16.77 4.07 1.21
CA TRP A 99 17.15 4.39 -0.17
C TRP A 99 18.48 3.78 -0.64
N GLY A 100 19.26 3.18 0.26
CA GLY A 100 20.53 2.53 -0.08
C GLY A 100 20.34 1.20 -0.82
N ASP A 101 21.16 0.21 -0.50
CA ASP A 101 21.15 -1.12 -1.13
C ASP A 101 19.87 -1.96 -0.85
N ASN A 102 18.92 -1.43 -0.08
CA ASN A 102 17.76 -2.15 0.44
C ASN A 102 16.51 -2.10 -0.47
N VAL A 103 16.40 -1.10 -1.34
CA VAL A 103 15.32 -1.04 -2.34
C VAL A 103 15.83 -1.68 -3.61
N GLY A 104 15.18 -2.77 -4.02
CA GLY A 104 15.60 -3.56 -5.17
C GLY A 104 15.75 -2.71 -6.42
N ASP A 105 16.88 -2.87 -7.11
CA ASP A 105 17.04 -2.34 -8.46
C ASP A 105 16.24 -3.21 -9.43
N THR A 106 15.38 -2.58 -10.22
CA THR A 106 14.63 -3.29 -11.27
C THR A 106 15.49 -3.81 -12.41
N ALA A 107 16.73 -3.30 -12.57
CA ALA A 107 17.71 -3.96 -13.43
C ALA A 107 17.96 -5.43 -13.02
N ALA A 108 17.68 -5.78 -11.75
CA ALA A 108 17.74 -7.15 -11.23
C ALA A 108 16.36 -7.84 -11.14
N GLY A 109 15.28 -7.23 -11.66
CA GLY A 109 13.92 -7.76 -11.60
C GLY A 109 13.34 -7.87 -10.18
N GLN A 110 13.79 -7.01 -9.27
CA GLN A 110 13.41 -7.05 -7.86
C GLN A 110 12.29 -6.05 -7.53
N PHE A 111 11.38 -6.47 -6.64
CA PHE A 111 10.33 -5.66 -6.07
C PHE A 111 10.49 -5.61 -4.56
N THR A 112 10.43 -4.42 -3.96
CA THR A 112 10.41 -4.29 -2.51
C THR A 112 8.95 -4.34 -2.05
N ILE A 113 8.59 -5.28 -1.18
CA ILE A 113 7.29 -5.30 -0.51
C ILE A 113 7.49 -4.69 0.87
N LEU A 114 6.89 -3.52 1.10
CA LEU A 114 7.01 -2.81 2.36
C LEU A 114 5.94 -3.29 3.34
N ASP A 115 6.38 -3.75 4.51
CA ASP A 115 5.49 -3.96 5.65
C ASP A 115 5.15 -2.61 6.29
N CYS A 116 3.85 -2.32 6.38
CA CYS A 116 3.37 -1.04 6.88
C CYS A 116 3.43 -0.95 8.41
N GLU A 117 3.38 -2.07 9.14
CA GLU A 117 3.37 -2.04 10.61
C GLU A 117 4.62 -1.36 11.15
N GLY A 118 5.80 -1.85 10.74
CA GLY A 118 7.08 -1.30 11.18
C GLY A 118 7.23 0.17 10.81
N TYR A 119 6.75 0.57 9.62
CA TYR A 119 6.75 1.97 9.18
C TYR A 119 5.87 2.87 10.07
N LEU A 120 4.61 2.50 10.28
CA LEU A 120 3.64 3.31 11.02
C LEU A 120 4.02 3.47 12.50
N GLN A 121 4.63 2.44 13.10
CA GLN A 121 5.10 2.48 14.49
C GLN A 121 6.27 3.45 14.71
N HIS A 122 7.19 3.54 13.75
CA HIS A 122 8.47 4.24 13.97
C HIS A 122 8.55 5.60 13.27
N PHE A 123 7.92 5.78 12.12
CA PHE A 123 8.16 6.95 11.26
C PHE A 123 6.95 7.84 11.08
N ASP A 124 5.75 7.29 11.06
CA ASP A 124 4.55 8.12 10.89
C ASP A 124 4.31 9.02 12.12
N GLN A 125 4.74 8.58 13.31
CA GLN A 125 4.69 9.34 14.56
C GLN A 125 5.46 10.67 14.52
N THR A 126 6.48 10.78 13.66
CA THR A 126 7.33 11.98 13.53
C THR A 126 7.08 12.73 12.23
N PHE A 127 6.03 12.36 11.48
CA PHE A 127 5.74 13.00 10.21
C PHE A 127 5.34 14.49 10.41
N PRO A 128 5.80 15.43 9.55
CA PRO A 128 5.57 16.86 9.75
C PRO A 128 4.09 17.27 9.88
N ASP A 129 3.19 16.57 9.18
CA ASP A 129 1.74 16.84 9.20
C ASP A 129 1.00 16.09 10.33
N GLY A 130 1.75 15.45 11.23
CA GLY A 130 1.25 14.55 12.28
C GLY A 130 1.02 13.12 11.78
N PRO A 131 0.87 12.16 12.71
CA PRO A 131 0.56 10.78 12.37
C PRO A 131 -0.82 10.65 11.73
N LEU A 132 -0.98 9.62 10.90
CA LEU A 132 -2.27 9.20 10.40
C LEU A 132 -3.20 8.80 11.58
N PRO A 133 -4.49 9.19 11.54
CA PRO A 133 -5.44 8.77 12.56
C PRO A 133 -5.57 7.25 12.66
N CYS A 134 -5.56 6.72 13.89
CA CYS A 134 -5.81 5.29 14.14
C CYS A 134 -7.31 4.99 14.22
N ASN A 135 -7.99 4.96 13.08
CA ASN A 135 -9.42 4.62 12.96
C ASN A 135 -9.76 4.14 11.53
N TRP A 136 -11.00 3.72 11.30
CA TRP A 136 -11.43 3.20 10.00
C TRP A 136 -11.50 4.21 8.84
N ARG A 137 -11.33 5.51 9.11
CA ARG A 137 -11.26 6.55 8.06
C ARG A 137 -9.93 6.53 7.30
N VAL A 138 -8.93 5.83 7.84
CA VAL A 138 -7.63 5.59 7.23
C VAL A 138 -7.51 4.10 6.91
N THR A 139 -7.16 3.77 5.67
CA THR A 139 -6.88 2.39 5.28
C THR A 139 -5.57 2.31 4.50
N SER A 140 -5.28 1.13 3.94
CA SER A 140 -4.13 0.90 3.08
C SER A 140 -3.98 1.89 1.91
N ASP A 141 -5.05 2.56 1.46
CA ASP A 141 -4.94 3.57 0.40
C ASP A 141 -4.20 4.82 0.92
N SER A 142 -4.67 5.40 2.02
CA SER A 142 -3.98 6.53 2.67
C SER A 142 -2.59 6.19 3.18
N ILE A 143 -2.40 4.98 3.73
CA ILE A 143 -1.09 4.52 4.15
C ILE A 143 -0.12 4.47 2.96
N ALA A 144 -0.54 3.96 1.80
CA ALA A 144 0.29 3.95 0.60
C ALA A 144 0.59 5.36 0.08
N ALA A 145 -0.38 6.27 0.12
CA ALA A 145 -0.16 7.68 -0.24
C ALA A 145 0.85 8.36 0.70
N ARG A 146 0.71 8.17 2.02
CA ARG A 146 1.66 8.66 3.02
C ARG A 146 3.07 8.11 2.78
N ILE A 147 3.20 6.81 2.54
CA ILE A 147 4.48 6.17 2.19
C ILE A 147 5.09 6.80 0.92
N THR A 148 4.27 7.07 -0.10
CA THR A 148 4.71 7.72 -1.35
C THR A 148 5.31 9.10 -1.08
N ARG A 149 4.66 9.91 -0.23
CA ARG A 149 5.16 11.23 0.18
C ARG A 149 6.47 11.15 0.94
N VAL A 150 6.57 10.22 1.90
CA VAL A 150 7.79 10.01 2.71
C VAL A 150 8.97 9.63 1.82
N LEU A 151 8.70 8.73 0.87
CA LEU A 151 9.69 8.28 -0.09
C LEU A 151 10.03 9.34 -1.15
N ARG A 152 9.28 10.44 -1.21
CA ARG A 152 9.33 11.41 -2.32
C ARG A 152 9.27 10.69 -3.66
N ALA A 153 8.43 9.66 -3.73
CA ALA A 153 8.25 8.86 -4.92
C ALA A 153 7.55 9.68 -5.99
N ASP A 154 7.88 9.39 -7.24
CA ASP A 154 7.40 10.13 -8.39
C ASP A 154 5.96 9.74 -8.78
N GLU A 155 5.50 8.57 -8.35
CA GLU A 155 4.17 8.05 -8.67
C GLU A 155 3.62 7.09 -7.62
N LEU A 156 2.31 7.20 -7.37
CA LEU A 156 1.49 6.20 -6.71
C LEU A 156 0.55 5.51 -7.72
N ILE A 157 0.59 4.18 -7.76
CA ILE A 157 -0.34 3.37 -8.54
C ILE A 157 -1.23 2.57 -7.59
N LEU A 158 -2.54 2.76 -7.69
CA LEU A 158 -3.53 1.95 -6.97
C LEU A 158 -3.99 0.79 -7.85
N LEU A 159 -3.57 -0.43 -7.53
CA LEU A 159 -4.11 -1.65 -8.13
C LEU A 159 -5.40 -2.04 -7.41
N LYS A 160 -6.51 -1.89 -8.10
CA LYS A 160 -7.85 -2.15 -7.59
C LYS A 160 -8.52 -3.22 -8.44
N SER A 161 -9.63 -3.78 -7.95
CA SER A 161 -10.39 -4.81 -8.66
C SER A 161 -11.71 -4.29 -9.24
N ALA A 162 -11.87 -2.96 -9.23
CA ALA A 162 -12.92 -2.20 -9.87
C ALA A 162 -12.30 -0.91 -10.45
N SER A 163 -12.83 -0.44 -11.57
CA SER A 163 -12.43 0.84 -12.16
C SER A 163 -12.94 2.02 -11.33
N ALA A 164 -12.27 3.16 -11.45
CA ALA A 164 -12.80 4.43 -10.95
C ALA A 164 -13.68 5.06 -12.05
N ASP A 165 -14.81 5.63 -11.66
CA ASP A 165 -15.77 6.27 -12.58
C ASP A 165 -15.48 7.77 -12.79
N THR A 166 -14.51 8.32 -12.06
CA THR A 166 -14.08 9.72 -12.10
C THR A 166 -12.62 9.81 -11.65
N ASP A 167 -11.95 10.92 -11.98
CA ASP A 167 -10.60 11.27 -11.51
C ASP A 167 -10.62 12.17 -10.26
N ASP A 168 -11.82 12.48 -9.73
CA ASP A 168 -12.00 13.30 -8.52
C ASP A 168 -11.86 12.45 -7.25
N TRP A 169 -10.78 12.67 -6.51
CA TRP A 169 -10.48 11.91 -5.29
C TRP A 169 -11.47 12.14 -4.16
N ASP A 170 -12.06 13.34 -4.04
CA ASP A 170 -13.05 13.63 -3.00
C ASP A 170 -14.36 12.87 -3.28
N VAL A 171 -14.76 12.78 -4.56
CA VAL A 171 -15.90 11.96 -4.98
C VAL A 171 -15.62 10.46 -4.75
N LEU A 172 -14.43 9.98 -5.13
CA LEU A 172 -14.02 8.59 -4.92
C LEU A 172 -13.94 8.21 -3.43
N ALA A 173 -13.53 9.14 -2.57
CA ALA A 173 -13.56 8.96 -1.12
C ALA A 173 -15.01 8.92 -0.60
N GLY A 174 -15.85 9.84 -1.07
CA GLY A 174 -17.26 9.94 -0.67
C GLY A 174 -18.10 8.70 -1.02
N CYS A 175 -17.73 7.94 -2.06
CA CYS A 175 -18.38 6.67 -2.41
C CYS A 175 -17.66 5.42 -1.88
N GLY A 176 -16.58 5.58 -1.10
CA GLY A 176 -15.84 4.48 -0.48
C GLY A 176 -14.91 3.71 -1.44
N TYR A 177 -14.58 4.28 -2.60
CA TYR A 177 -13.61 3.68 -3.52
C TYR A 177 -12.17 3.72 -2.97
N VAL A 178 -11.83 4.83 -2.31
CA VAL A 178 -10.67 5.01 -1.43
C VAL A 178 -11.16 5.46 -0.06
N ASP A 179 -10.29 5.42 0.95
CA ASP A 179 -10.65 5.91 2.28
C ASP A 179 -10.64 7.46 2.35
N GLU A 180 -11.28 7.99 3.39
CA GLU A 180 -11.57 9.42 3.54
C GLU A 180 -10.31 10.28 3.66
N TYR A 181 -9.21 9.73 4.17
CA TYR A 181 -7.97 10.47 4.32
C TYR A 181 -7.14 10.53 3.03
N PHE A 182 -7.51 9.72 2.02
CA PHE A 182 -6.70 9.55 0.82
C PHE A 182 -6.53 10.84 0.02
N PRO A 183 -7.57 11.66 -0.25
CA PRO A 183 -7.43 12.88 -1.04
C PRO A 183 -6.38 13.84 -0.46
N ARG A 184 -6.34 13.96 0.88
CA ARG A 184 -5.35 14.78 1.59
C ARG A 184 -3.93 14.30 1.34
N GLU A 185 -3.68 12.99 1.45
CA GLU A 185 -2.35 12.43 1.22
C GLU A 185 -1.97 12.41 -0.26
N ALA A 186 -2.93 12.22 -1.16
CA ALA A 186 -2.70 12.19 -2.60
C ALA A 186 -2.34 13.57 -3.18
N ALA A 187 -2.83 14.67 -2.58
CA ALA A 187 -2.65 16.03 -3.09
C ALA A 187 -1.19 16.47 -3.30
N ALA A 188 -0.25 15.91 -2.52
CA ALA A 188 1.18 16.24 -2.62
C ALA A 188 1.99 15.27 -3.50
N ILE A 189 1.35 14.28 -4.12
CA ILE A 189 2.01 13.27 -4.95
C ILE A 189 2.02 13.75 -6.41
N PRO A 190 3.17 13.70 -7.12
CA PRO A 190 3.26 14.22 -8.49
C PRO A 190 2.33 13.53 -9.49
N SER A 191 2.12 12.22 -9.33
CA SER A 191 1.26 11.41 -10.18
C SER A 191 0.56 10.33 -9.36
N VAL A 192 -0.76 10.26 -9.47
CA VAL A 192 -1.58 9.21 -8.86
C VAL A 192 -2.48 8.62 -9.94
N ARG A 193 -2.47 7.30 -10.10
CA ARG A 193 -3.35 6.63 -11.05
C ARG A 193 -3.91 5.32 -10.52
N VAL A 194 -5.06 4.95 -11.06
CA VAL A 194 -5.74 3.69 -10.77
C VAL A 194 -5.53 2.71 -11.92
N VAL A 195 -5.28 1.44 -11.60
CA VAL A 195 -5.33 0.35 -12.57
C VAL A 195 -6.27 -0.73 -12.05
N CYS A 196 -7.26 -1.09 -12.87
CA CYS A 196 -8.15 -2.19 -12.57
C CYS A 196 -7.55 -3.52 -13.05
N LEU A 197 -7.26 -4.42 -12.11
CA LEU A 197 -6.77 -5.78 -12.33
C LEU A 197 -7.77 -6.85 -11.87
#